data_AF-A0A353H3E5-F1
#
_entry.id   AF-A0A353H3E5-F1
#
_cell.length_a   1.000
_cell.length_b   1.000
_cell.length_c   1.000
_cell.angle_alpha   90.00
_cell.angle_beta   90.00
_cell.angle_gamma   90.00
#
_symmetry.space_group_name_H-M   'P 1'
#
loop_
_entity.id
_entity.type
_entity.pdbx_description
1 polymer ?
#
loop_
_entity_poly.entity_id
_entity_poly.type
_entity_poly.pdbx_seq_one_letter_code
_entity_poly.pdbx_strand_id
1 'polypeptide(L)'
;MKNTGRNILLIFVGILLLAGSFSGGVLVGWLIPGRTSSEMPALSSTPQTEATTLQAGTNSSTETLFAPFWETWTLVHQQYIDQPVDDTKLMQGAIRGMLDSLGDKHTGYMTPEEFTQANMPLTGSYEGIGAYVDSSGKLLTIVSPMPGSPAEKAGLKAGDEIIAV
;
A
#
# COMPACT_ATOMS: atom_id res chain seq x y z
N MET A 1 -23.02 -24.25 -56.47
CA MET A 1 -21.59 -23.99 -56.19
C MET A 1 -21.13 -22.59 -56.65
N LYS A 2 -22.00 -21.55 -56.69
CA LYS A 2 -21.71 -20.26 -57.36
C LYS A 2 -21.51 -19.08 -56.41
N ASN A 3 -21.61 -19.32 -55.10
CA ASN A 3 -21.67 -18.34 -54.02
C ASN A 3 -20.41 -18.37 -53.13
N THR A 4 -19.61 -19.43 -53.21
CA THR A 4 -18.39 -19.60 -52.42
C THR A 4 -17.30 -18.60 -52.79
N GLY A 5 -17.06 -18.35 -54.08
CA GLY A 5 -16.06 -17.38 -54.54
C GLY A 5 -16.38 -15.93 -54.17
N ARG A 6 -17.67 -15.54 -54.23
CA ARG A 6 -18.11 -14.19 -53.82
C ARG A 6 -17.94 -13.97 -52.31
N ASN A 7 -18.20 -14.99 -51.49
CA ASN A 7 -18.05 -14.88 -50.04
C ASN A 7 -16.57 -14.79 -49.62
N ILE A 8 -15.67 -15.52 -50.29
CA ILE A 8 -14.22 -15.44 -50.04
C ILE A 8 -13.67 -14.07 -50.43
N LEU A 9 -14.11 -13.51 -51.57
CA LEU A 9 -13.73 -12.16 -52.00
C LEU A 9 -14.17 -11.10 -50.98
N LEU A 10 -15.39 -11.21 -50.45
CA LEU A 10 -15.92 -10.27 -49.45
C LEU A 10 -15.17 -10.35 -48.11
N ILE A 11 -14.73 -11.53 -47.69
CA ILE A 11 -13.93 -11.71 -46.48
C ILE A 11 -12.54 -11.07 -46.65
N PHE A 12 -11.91 -11.27 -47.82
CA PHE A 12 -10.60 -10.66 -48.10
C PHE A 12 -10.66 -9.13 -48.16
N VAL A 13 -11.70 -8.56 -48.77
CA VAL A 13 -11.92 -7.11 -48.80
C VAL A 13 -12.20 -6.57 -47.39
N GLY A 14 -12.94 -7.31 -46.56
CA GLY A 14 -13.18 -6.95 -45.16
C GLY A 14 -11.89 -6.89 -44.31
N ILE A 15 -11.01 -7.88 -44.47
CA ILE A 15 -9.72 -7.92 -43.76
C ILE A 15 -8.79 -6.80 -44.24
N LEU A 16 -8.80 -6.49 -45.54
CA LEU A 16 -7.97 -5.43 -46.12
C LEU A 16 -8.44 -4.03 -45.70
N LEU A 17 -9.76 -3.83 -45.55
CA LEU A 17 -10.34 -2.60 -44.99
C LEU A 17 -10.04 -2.45 -43.49
N LEU A 18 -10.10 -3.54 -42.72
CA LEU A 18 -9.74 -3.53 -41.29
C LEU A 18 -8.25 -3.21 -41.08
N ALA A 19 -7.36 -3.82 -41.87
CA ALA A 19 -5.93 -3.56 -41.80
C ALA A 19 -5.55 -2.14 -42.26
N GLY A 20 -6.22 -1.62 -43.30
CA GLY A 20 -6.02 -0.25 -43.79
C GLY A 20 -6.45 0.82 -42.79
N SER A 21 -7.54 0.58 -42.05
CA SER A 21 -8.05 1.53 -41.05
C SER A 21 -7.12 1.66 -39.84
N PHE A 22 -6.45 0.56 -39.44
CA PHE A 22 -5.49 0.57 -38.33
C PHE A 22 -4.18 1.31 -38.70
N SER A 23 -3.61 1.06 -39.89
CA SER A 23 -2.38 1.76 -40.33
C SER A 23 -2.60 3.25 -40.62
N GLY A 24 -3.78 3.64 -41.12
CA GLY A 24 -4.12 5.05 -41.34
C GLY A 24 -4.18 5.85 -40.05
N GLY A 25 -4.75 5.28 -38.99
CA GLY A 25 -4.86 5.95 -37.67
C GLY A 25 -3.51 6.19 -37.00
N VAL A 26 -2.59 5.23 -37.07
CA VAL A 26 -1.24 5.34 -36.48
C VAL A 26 -0.41 6.40 -37.19
N LEU A 27 -0.51 6.50 -38.53
CA LEU A 27 0.19 7.53 -39.31
C LEU A 27 -0.35 8.94 -39.05
N VAL A 28 -1.67 9.12 -38.97
CA VAL A 28 -2.29 10.42 -38.63
C VAL A 28 -1.91 10.85 -37.20
N GLY A 29 -1.86 9.90 -36.27
CA GLY A 29 -1.44 10.15 -34.88
C GLY A 29 0.03 10.57 -34.73
N TRP A 30 0.91 10.17 -35.66
CA TRP A 30 2.33 10.54 -35.63
C TRP A 30 2.64 11.83 -36.41
N LEU A 31 1.75 12.25 -37.33
CA LEU A 31 1.99 13.38 -38.23
C LEU A 31 1.36 14.71 -37.76
N ILE A 32 0.47 14.71 -36.77
CA ILE A 32 -0.19 15.93 -36.26
C ILE A 32 0.16 16.16 -34.78
N PRO A 33 1.22 16.93 -34.46
CA PRO A 33 1.54 17.28 -33.09
C PRO A 33 0.67 18.46 -32.62
N GLY A 34 -0.27 18.17 -31.72
CA GLY A 34 -0.96 19.15 -30.89
C GLY A 34 -2.18 19.83 -31.53
N ARG A 35 -3.25 19.92 -30.73
CA ARG A 35 -4.55 20.60 -30.91
C ARG A 35 -5.72 19.70 -31.30
N THR A 36 -6.32 19.08 -30.29
CA THR A 36 -7.77 18.85 -30.26
C THR A 36 -8.32 19.35 -28.93
N SER A 37 -8.50 20.66 -28.83
CA SER A 37 -9.47 21.27 -27.95
C SER A 37 -10.56 21.85 -28.84
N SER A 38 -11.69 21.14 -28.92
CA SER A 38 -12.93 21.71 -29.42
C SER A 38 -14.09 20.90 -28.84
N GLU A 39 -14.74 21.52 -27.85
CA GLU A 39 -16.03 21.15 -27.29
C GLU A 39 -17.10 20.91 -28.37
N MET A 40 -18.00 19.96 -28.11
CA MET A 40 -19.38 19.96 -28.61
C MET A 40 -20.31 19.39 -27.52
N PRO A 41 -21.61 19.75 -27.55
CA PRO A 41 -22.41 20.05 -26.36
C PRO A 41 -23.01 18.82 -25.67
N ALA A 42 -23.19 18.95 -24.35
CA ALA A 42 -23.73 17.94 -23.45
C ALA A 42 -25.19 17.57 -23.76
N LEU A 43 -25.52 16.28 -23.70
CA LEU A 43 -26.81 15.79 -23.18
C LEU A 43 -26.68 14.33 -22.67
N SER A 44 -26.93 14.19 -21.36
CA SER A 44 -27.61 13.05 -20.70
C SER A 44 -26.83 11.80 -20.25
N SER A 45 -26.55 11.82 -18.94
CA SER A 45 -26.80 10.77 -17.93
C SER A 45 -26.04 9.43 -18.01
N THR A 46 -24.96 9.33 -17.23
CA THR A 46 -24.61 8.15 -16.40
C THR A 46 -23.58 8.57 -15.34
N PRO A 47 -23.59 8.02 -14.10
CA PRO A 47 -22.77 8.51 -13.00
C PRO A 47 -21.29 8.26 -13.29
N GLN A 48 -20.51 9.34 -13.42
CA GLN A 48 -19.06 9.26 -13.42
C GLN A 48 -18.60 8.87 -12.02
N THR A 49 -18.16 7.62 -11.87
CA THR A 49 -17.14 7.27 -10.87
C THR A 49 -15.91 8.12 -11.19
N GLU A 50 -15.64 9.08 -10.32
CA GLU A 50 -14.48 9.97 -10.36
C GLU A 50 -13.18 9.14 -10.32
N ALA A 51 -12.63 8.82 -11.49
CA ALA A 51 -11.21 8.62 -11.60
C ALA A 51 -10.56 10.00 -11.50
N THR A 52 -10.20 10.40 -10.28
CA THR A 52 -9.34 11.56 -10.04
C THR A 52 -8.04 11.36 -10.81
N THR A 53 -7.97 11.96 -12.00
CA THR A 53 -6.71 12.24 -12.66
C THR A 53 -5.93 13.18 -11.76
N LEU A 54 -4.87 12.67 -11.13
CA LEU A 54 -3.86 13.48 -10.45
C LEU A 54 -3.19 14.38 -11.49
N GLN A 55 -3.81 15.54 -11.76
CA GLN A 55 -3.18 16.63 -12.49
C GLN A 55 -2.04 17.16 -11.61
N ALA A 56 -0.81 16.88 -12.00
CA ALA A 56 0.40 17.49 -11.46
C ALA A 56 0.46 18.98 -11.85
N GLY A 57 -0.42 19.78 -11.26
CA GLY A 57 -0.12 21.18 -10.99
C GLY A 57 0.66 21.20 -9.68
N THR A 58 1.98 21.00 -9.74
CA THR A 58 2.81 21.25 -8.56
C THR A 58 2.74 22.76 -8.32
N ASN A 59 1.86 23.17 -7.42
CA ASN A 59 1.80 24.54 -6.96
C ASN A 59 3.21 24.89 -6.48
N SER A 60 3.80 25.98 -6.99
CA SER A 60 5.16 26.45 -6.64
C SER A 60 5.41 26.50 -5.11
N SER A 61 4.34 26.63 -4.33
CA SER A 61 4.35 26.50 -2.87
C SER A 61 4.80 25.11 -2.38
N THR A 62 4.32 24.02 -2.96
CA THR A 62 4.68 22.65 -2.53
C THR A 62 6.14 22.35 -2.83
N GLU A 63 6.65 22.73 -4.01
CA GLU A 63 8.08 22.55 -4.33
C GLU A 63 8.98 23.27 -3.33
N THR A 64 8.61 24.51 -2.97
CA THR A 64 9.34 25.29 -1.98
C THR A 64 9.29 24.64 -0.59
N LEU A 65 8.14 24.07 -0.19
CA LEU A 65 7.99 23.38 1.09
C LEU A 65 8.84 22.11 1.19
N PHE A 66 9.00 21.38 0.09
CA PHE A 66 9.79 20.14 0.06
C PHE A 66 11.28 20.36 -0.23
N ALA A 67 11.72 21.57 -0.58
CA ALA A 67 13.13 21.86 -0.87
C ALA A 67 14.09 21.44 0.28
N PRO A 68 13.82 21.77 1.56
CA PRO A 68 14.68 21.35 2.67
C PRO A 68 14.71 19.82 2.88
N PHE A 69 13.61 19.13 2.54
CA PHE A 69 13.55 17.67 2.62
C PHE A 69 14.51 17.04 1.60
N TRP A 70 14.50 17.51 0.35
CA TRP A 70 15.41 17.00 -0.69
C TRP A 70 16.86 17.37 -0.47
N GLU A 71 17.12 18.55 0.09
CA GLU A 71 18.46 18.94 0.53
C GLU A 71 18.97 17.98 1.62
N THR A 72 18.16 17.72 2.65
CA THR A 72 18.50 16.78 3.72
C THR A 72 18.72 15.37 3.18
N TRP A 73 17.84 14.89 2.29
CA TRP A 73 18.00 13.60 1.62
C TRP A 73 19.36 13.51 0.92
N THR A 74 19.72 14.53 0.15
CA THR A 74 20.99 14.59 -0.58
C THR A 74 22.19 14.61 0.37
N LEU A 75 22.14 15.42 1.43
CA LEU A 75 23.22 15.53 2.42
C LEU A 75 23.45 14.19 3.14
N VAL A 76 22.39 13.48 3.52
CA VAL A 76 22.51 12.16 4.16
C VAL A 76 23.21 11.16 3.22
N HIS A 77 22.90 11.15 1.93
CA HIS A 77 23.54 10.24 0.98
C HIS A 77 24.99 10.59 0.67
N GLN A 78 25.38 11.87 0.81
CA GLN A 78 26.72 12.33 0.46
C GLN A 78 27.67 12.41 1.65
N GLN A 79 27.16 12.71 2.83
CA GLN A 79 27.96 13.12 3.99
C GLN A 79 27.80 12.20 5.20
N TYR A 80 26.82 11.30 5.22
CA TYR A 80 26.70 10.34 6.30
C TYR A 80 27.86 9.33 6.27
N ILE A 81 28.37 8.98 7.45
CA ILE A 81 29.60 8.18 7.62
C ILE A 81 29.40 6.74 7.15
N ASP A 82 28.29 6.10 7.55
CA ASP A 82 28.05 4.69 7.24
C ASP A 82 27.24 4.56 5.94
N GLN A 83 27.96 4.43 4.83
CA GLN A 83 27.39 4.22 3.51
C GLN A 83 27.40 2.73 3.10
N PRO A 84 26.44 2.28 2.27
CA PRO A 84 25.28 3.03 1.77
C PRO A 84 24.18 3.16 2.82
N VAL A 85 23.47 4.29 2.77
CA VAL A 85 22.22 4.45 3.54
C VAL A 85 21.10 3.60 2.94
N ASP A 86 20.12 3.24 3.78
CA ASP A 86 18.95 2.45 3.39
C ASP A 86 17.78 3.40 3.11
N ASP A 87 17.53 3.67 1.82
CA ASP A 87 16.47 4.55 1.34
C ASP A 87 15.08 4.14 1.86
N THR A 88 14.84 2.84 2.00
CA THR A 88 13.56 2.32 2.50
C THR A 88 13.38 2.73 3.95
N LYS A 89 14.42 2.55 4.79
CA LYS A 89 14.37 2.98 6.19
C LYS A 89 14.26 4.50 6.33
N LEU A 90 14.98 5.27 5.51
CA LEU A 90 14.89 6.73 5.52
C LEU A 90 13.48 7.20 5.19
N MET A 91 12.86 6.63 4.15
CA MET A 91 11.50 6.98 3.75
C MET A 91 10.47 6.58 4.81
N GLN A 92 10.56 5.36 5.35
CA GLN A 92 9.69 4.90 6.43
C GLN A 92 9.83 5.79 7.68
N GLY A 93 11.04 6.20 8.03
CA GLY A 93 11.30 7.14 9.12
C GLY A 93 10.68 8.52 8.87
N ALA A 94 10.81 9.05 7.66
CA ALA A 94 10.18 10.31 7.26
C ALA A 94 8.65 10.25 7.37
N ILE A 95 8.04 9.16 6.90
CA ILE A 95 6.57 8.96 7.00
C ILE A 95 6.14 8.88 8.46
N ARG A 96 6.85 8.11 9.30
CA ARG A 96 6.57 8.04 10.74
C ARG A 96 6.63 9.42 11.40
N GLY A 97 7.71 10.17 11.20
CA GLY A 97 7.84 11.53 11.76
C GLY A 97 6.75 12.50 11.29
N MET A 98 6.31 12.38 10.03
CA MET A 98 5.16 13.17 9.54
C MET A 98 3.87 12.82 10.28
N LEU A 99 3.58 11.54 10.52
CA LEU A 99 2.37 11.12 11.22
C LEU A 99 2.43 11.45 12.72
N ASP A 100 3.60 11.29 13.35
CA ASP A 100 3.81 11.66 14.76
C ASP A 100 3.54 13.16 14.99
N SER A 101 3.80 14.01 13.99
CA SER A 101 3.52 15.45 14.06
C SER A 101 2.03 15.80 14.20
N LEU A 102 1.12 14.86 13.92
CA LEU A 102 -0.32 15.04 14.09
C LEU A 102 -0.75 14.97 15.55
N GLY A 103 0.07 14.39 16.43
CA GLY A 103 -0.25 14.24 17.86
C GLY A 103 -1.40 13.26 18.16
N ASP A 104 -1.84 12.48 17.17
CA ASP A 104 -2.88 11.47 17.33
C ASP A 104 -2.28 10.10 17.64
N LYS A 105 -2.54 9.59 18.84
CA LYS A 105 -2.06 8.27 19.31
C LYS A 105 -2.60 7.08 18.50
N HIS A 106 -3.64 7.28 17.69
CA HIS A 106 -4.25 6.23 16.87
C HIS A 106 -3.83 6.27 15.40
N THR A 107 -3.10 7.31 14.99
CA THR A 107 -2.59 7.45 13.64
C THR A 107 -1.11 7.06 13.62
N GLY A 108 -0.74 6.13 12.73
CA GLY A 108 0.63 5.66 12.62
C GLY A 108 0.88 4.92 11.31
N TYR A 109 2.16 4.79 10.96
CA TYR A 109 2.60 4.06 9.78
C TYR A 109 3.10 2.67 10.17
N MET A 110 2.61 1.66 9.46
CA MET A 110 3.10 0.28 9.56
C MET A 110 3.93 -0.05 8.32
N THR A 111 5.13 -0.56 8.56
CA THR A 111 5.96 -1.22 7.54
C THR A 111 5.27 -2.50 7.05
N PRO A 112 5.63 -3.01 5.87
CA PRO A 112 5.11 -4.29 5.38
C PRO A 112 5.26 -5.43 6.38
N GLU A 113 6.40 -5.49 7.09
CA GLU A 113 6.68 -6.48 8.12
C GLU A 113 5.77 -6.30 9.34
N GLU A 114 5.63 -5.09 9.87
CA GLU A 114 4.72 -4.78 10.98
C GLU A 114 3.27 -5.09 10.62
N PHE A 115 2.84 -4.72 9.40
CA PHE A 115 1.51 -5.00 8.91
C PHE A 115 1.26 -6.50 8.79
N THR A 116 2.24 -7.25 8.29
CA THR A 116 2.15 -8.71 8.20
C THR A 116 2.02 -9.30 9.60
N GLN A 117 2.84 -8.87 10.55
CA GLN A 117 2.80 -9.36 11.93
C GLN A 117 1.47 -9.01 12.63
N ALA A 118 0.96 -7.80 12.44
CA ALA A 118 -0.30 -7.35 13.02
C ALA A 118 -1.51 -8.11 12.45
N ASN A 119 -1.46 -8.49 11.17
CA ASN A 119 -2.50 -9.26 10.50
C ASN A 119 -2.23 -10.76 10.48
N MET A 120 -1.16 -11.23 11.12
CA MET A 120 -0.94 -12.67 11.26
C MET A 120 -2.17 -13.23 11.98
N PRO A 121 -2.80 -14.28 11.42
CA PRO A 121 -3.84 -14.97 12.13
C PRO A 121 -3.30 -15.37 13.49
N LEU A 122 -4.11 -15.21 14.54
CA LEU A 122 -3.89 -15.92 15.79
C LEU A 122 -4.18 -17.41 15.57
N THR A 123 -3.53 -18.05 14.59
CA THR A 123 -3.45 -19.49 14.42
C THR A 123 -2.44 -20.01 15.41
N GLY A 124 -2.76 -19.84 16.68
CA GLY A 124 -2.14 -20.49 17.80
C GLY A 124 -3.26 -20.93 18.70
N SER A 125 -3.40 -22.24 18.92
CA SER A 125 -3.87 -22.66 20.23
C SER A 125 -2.96 -21.95 21.21
N TYR A 126 -3.50 -21.05 22.03
CA TYR A 126 -2.73 -20.42 23.09
C TYR A 126 -2.41 -21.53 24.10
N GLU A 127 -1.33 -22.27 23.83
CA GLU A 127 -0.86 -23.35 24.69
C GLU A 127 -0.05 -22.71 25.82
N GLY A 128 -0.78 -22.29 26.85
CA GLY A 128 -0.22 -21.88 28.12
C GLY A 128 -0.51 -22.92 29.18
N ILE A 129 0.06 -22.71 30.37
CA ILE A 129 -0.29 -23.52 31.55
C ILE A 129 -1.71 -23.23 32.08
N GLY A 130 -2.37 -22.17 31.58
CA GLY A 130 -3.74 -21.80 31.96
C GLY A 130 -3.83 -21.06 33.30
N ALA A 131 -3.12 -19.94 33.43
CA ALA A 131 -3.18 -19.06 34.61
C ALA A 131 -3.35 -17.60 34.20
N TYR A 132 -4.15 -16.85 34.96
CA TYR A 132 -4.20 -15.39 34.90
C TYR A 132 -3.00 -14.82 35.63
N VAL A 133 -2.28 -13.91 34.99
CA VAL A 133 -1.05 -13.31 35.54
C VAL A 133 -1.16 -11.78 35.53
N ASP A 134 -0.53 -11.16 36.52
CA ASP A 134 -0.32 -9.73 36.60
C ASP A 134 1.17 -9.43 36.33
N SER A 135 1.42 -8.53 35.38
CA SER A 135 2.75 -8.06 34.99
C SER A 135 3.03 -6.62 35.43
N SER A 136 2.13 -5.99 36.19
CA SER A 136 2.26 -4.60 36.64
C SER A 136 3.35 -4.39 37.70
N GLY A 137 3.76 -5.47 38.38
CA GLY A 137 4.76 -5.47 39.44
C GLY A 137 6.20 -5.69 38.96
N LYS A 138 7.13 -5.84 39.90
CA LYS A 138 8.55 -6.17 39.62
C LYS A 138 8.73 -7.61 39.13
N LEU A 139 7.89 -8.53 39.59
CA LEU A 139 7.84 -9.92 39.17
C LEU A 139 6.46 -10.26 38.62
N LEU A 140 6.41 -11.20 37.69
CA LEU A 140 5.15 -11.74 37.18
C LEU A 140 4.47 -12.52 38.31
N THR A 141 3.23 -12.18 38.63
CA THR A 141 2.49 -12.78 39.75
C THR A 141 1.25 -13.49 39.25
N ILE A 142 0.97 -14.69 39.76
CA ILE A 142 -0.25 -15.42 39.43
C ILE A 142 -1.44 -14.79 40.15
N VAL A 143 -2.42 -14.32 39.38
CA VAL A 143 -3.70 -13.83 39.92
C VAL A 143 -4.59 -15.01 40.29
N SER A 144 -4.73 -15.98 39.38
CA SER A 144 -5.44 -17.24 39.63
C SER A 144 -5.14 -18.27 38.55
N PRO A 145 -4.96 -19.56 38.89
CA PRO A 145 -5.06 -20.65 37.91
C PRO A 145 -6.49 -20.74 37.34
N MET A 146 -6.61 -21.20 36.10
CA MET A 146 -7.90 -21.53 35.50
C MET A 146 -8.35 -22.94 35.95
N PRO A 147 -9.64 -23.18 36.20
CA PRO A 147 -10.13 -24.51 36.58
C PRO A 147 -9.82 -25.58 35.52
N GLY A 148 -9.30 -26.72 35.95
CA GLY A 148 -8.93 -27.86 35.10
C GLY A 148 -7.63 -27.69 34.30
N SER A 149 -6.95 -26.55 34.43
CA SER A 149 -5.72 -26.23 33.71
C SER A 149 -4.49 -27.02 34.21
N PRO A 150 -3.43 -27.14 33.40
CA PRO A 150 -2.13 -27.62 33.87
C PRO A 150 -1.59 -26.86 35.10
N ALA A 151 -1.81 -25.55 35.18
CA ALA A 151 -1.41 -24.71 36.31
C ALA A 151 -2.10 -25.12 37.62
N GLU A 152 -3.42 -25.37 37.59
CA GLU A 152 -4.16 -25.85 38.76
C GLU A 152 -3.69 -27.26 39.16
N LYS A 153 -3.48 -28.15 38.18
CA LYS A 153 -2.97 -29.51 38.43
C LYS A 153 -1.55 -29.51 39.00
N ALA A 154 -0.73 -28.53 38.61
CA ALA A 154 0.61 -28.31 39.15
C ALA A 154 0.59 -27.69 40.56
N GLY A 155 -0.58 -27.28 41.06
CA GLY A 155 -0.77 -26.74 42.40
C GLY A 155 -0.40 -25.26 42.56
N LEU A 156 -0.29 -24.52 41.45
CA LEU A 156 -0.07 -23.07 41.49
C LEU A 156 -1.25 -22.37 42.18
N LYS A 157 -0.96 -21.27 42.87
CA LYS A 157 -1.95 -20.51 43.64
C LYS A 157 -1.90 -19.03 43.32
N ALA A 158 -3.01 -18.35 43.66
CA ALA A 158 -3.05 -16.90 43.65
C ALA A 158 -1.97 -16.33 44.58
N GLY A 159 -1.18 -15.38 44.06
CA GLY A 159 -0.08 -14.74 44.76
C GLY A 159 1.30 -15.38 44.52
N ASP A 160 1.40 -16.49 43.79
CA ASP A 160 2.70 -17.07 43.46
C ASP A 160 3.48 -16.15 42.51
N GLU A 161 4.73 -15.86 42.86
CA GLU A 161 5.64 -15.04 42.03
C GLU A 161 6.52 -15.94 41.16
N ILE A 162 6.61 -15.61 39.86
CA ILE A 162 7.44 -16.35 38.91
C ILE A 162 8.85 -15.77 38.91
N ILE A 163 9.78 -16.52 39.50
CA ILE A 163 11.19 -16.12 39.63
C ILE A 163 12.08 -16.49 38.43
N ALA A 164 11.70 -17.52 37.67
CA ALA A 164 12.43 -18.04 36.51
C ALA A 164 11.50 -18.90 35.62
N VAL A 165 11.89 -19.08 34.35
CA VAL A 165 11.24 -19.96 33.36
C VAL A 165 12.28 -20.91 32.77
#